data_AF-A0A380JHQ7-F1
#
_entry.id   AF-A0A380JHQ7-F1
#
_cell.length_a   1.000
_cell.length_b   1.000
_cell.length_c   1.000
_cell.angle_alpha   90.00
_cell.angle_beta   90.00
_cell.angle_gamma   90.00
#
_symmetry.space_group_name_H-M   'P 1'
#
loop_
_entity.id
_entity.type
_entity.pdbx_description
1 polymer ?
#
loop_
_entity_poly.entity_id
_entity_poly.type
_entity_poly.pdbx_seq_one_letter_code
_entity_poly.pdbx_strand_id
1 'polypeptide(L)'
;MNKVPHFTTYGKNYSRRFAQVGLIEEIFAPILQACLGQGLIDTSEIFIDGTPIKAAANSHKYVNQEVAVQAKFMSEQLDKEIDQDRKKHGKKLQNKKVSKTDSESGWFHKGDHKEVFAYNIQSGCDKYGWVLGYTVQAGNTHDSQAFKGLFDNIKAFHPDSIIADSGYKNPKIAKFLLAQHITPVFPYTRPKGQKDK
;
A
#
# COMPACT_ATOMS: atom_id res chain seq x y z
N MET A 1 31.69 14.42 26.36
CA MET A 1 30.65 14.51 25.31
C MET A 1 30.26 13.11 24.89
N ASN A 2 28.97 12.76 24.94
CA ASN A 2 28.52 11.45 24.48
C ASN A 2 28.66 11.35 22.96
N LYS A 3 29.22 10.24 22.47
CA LYS A 3 29.44 9.99 21.05
C LYS A 3 28.08 9.90 20.34
N VAL A 4 27.88 10.73 19.31
CA VAL A 4 26.65 10.71 18.52
C VAL A 4 26.45 9.31 17.94
N PRO A 5 25.29 8.66 18.16
CA PRO A 5 25.02 7.37 17.57
C PRO A 5 25.07 7.45 16.04
N HIS A 6 25.66 6.45 15.40
CA HIS A 6 25.62 6.33 13.95
C HIS A 6 24.16 6.25 13.47
N PHE A 7 23.81 6.86 12.34
CA PHE A 7 22.42 6.94 11.85
C PHE A 7 21.75 5.57 11.65
N THR A 8 22.54 4.52 11.40
CA THR A 8 22.05 3.13 11.28
C THR A 8 21.83 2.42 12.61
N THR A 9 22.20 3.02 13.75
CA THR A 9 22.10 2.38 15.07
C THR A 9 20.67 2.01 15.41
N TYR A 10 19.70 2.90 15.17
CA TYR A 10 18.29 2.61 15.43
C TYR A 10 17.75 1.49 14.54
N GLY A 11 18.02 1.54 13.23
CA GLY A 11 17.61 0.47 12.31
C GLY A 11 18.21 -0.89 12.65
N LYS A 12 19.52 -0.93 12.98
CA LYS A 12 20.18 -2.17 13.39
C LYS A 12 19.67 -2.70 14.73
N ASN A 13 19.39 -1.83 15.69
CA ASN A 13 18.79 -2.23 16.97
C ASN A 13 17.38 -2.79 16.76
N TYR A 14 16.59 -2.15 15.90
CA TYR A 14 15.27 -2.66 15.54
C TYR A 14 15.37 -4.06 14.94
N SER A 15 16.12 -4.24 13.84
CA SER A 15 16.26 -5.54 13.17
C SER A 15 16.82 -6.65 14.05
N ARG A 16 17.69 -6.33 15.02
CA ARG A 16 18.36 -7.34 15.86
C ARG A 16 17.64 -7.67 17.15
N ARG A 17 17.09 -6.66 17.83
CA ARG A 17 16.57 -6.79 19.21
C ARG A 17 15.05 -6.67 19.29
N PHE A 18 14.43 -5.88 18.42
CA PHE A 18 13.02 -5.53 18.56
C PHE A 18 12.13 -6.09 17.44
N ALA A 19 12.70 -6.53 16.32
CA ALA A 19 11.95 -7.00 15.16
C ALA A 19 11.03 -8.20 15.43
N GLN A 20 11.43 -9.10 16.34
CA GLN A 20 10.61 -10.27 16.68
C GLN A 20 9.66 -10.02 17.85
N VAL A 21 9.83 -8.91 18.56
CA VAL A 21 9.07 -8.60 19.78
C VAL A 21 7.79 -7.85 19.46
N GLY A 22 7.65 -7.26 18.26
CA GLY A 22 6.49 -6.42 17.94
C GLY A 22 6.36 -5.22 18.90
N LEU A 23 7.47 -4.81 19.52
CA LEU A 23 7.47 -3.83 20.62
C LEU A 23 6.86 -2.49 20.19
N ILE A 24 7.02 -2.11 18.92
CA ILE A 24 6.45 -0.87 18.40
C ILE A 24 4.93 -0.98 18.39
N GLU A 25 4.39 -2.09 17.90
CA GLU A 25 2.96 -2.37 17.89
C GLU A 25 2.39 -2.47 19.31
N GLU A 26 3.10 -3.12 20.23
CA GLU A 26 2.72 -3.23 21.65
C GLU A 26 2.67 -1.87 22.37
N ILE A 27 3.52 -0.91 21.98
CA ILE A 27 3.50 0.45 22.53
C ILE A 27 2.45 1.31 21.83
N PHE A 28 2.38 1.22 20.51
CA PHE A 28 1.52 2.09 19.70
C PHE A 28 0.04 1.78 19.88
N ALA A 29 -0.34 0.50 19.91
CA ALA A 29 -1.76 0.11 20.00
C ALA A 29 -2.44 0.62 21.27
N PRO A 30 -1.86 0.52 22.48
CA PRO A 30 -2.46 1.11 23.69
C PRO A 30 -2.58 2.63 23.64
N ILE A 31 -1.59 3.33 23.05
CA ILE A 31 -1.65 4.79 22.88
C ILE A 31 -2.81 5.16 21.95
N LEU A 32 -2.91 4.48 20.82
CA LEU A 32 -4.00 4.68 19.86
C LEU A 32 -5.36 4.41 20.50
N GLN A 33 -5.49 3.34 21.30
CA GLN A 33 -6.71 3.04 22.04
C GLN A 33 -7.05 4.10 23.09
N ALA A 34 -6.05 4.61 23.82
CA ALA A 34 -6.26 5.69 24.77
C ALA A 34 -6.75 6.97 24.05
N CYS A 35 -6.18 7.30 22.89
CA CYS A 35 -6.61 8.43 22.07
C CYS A 35 -8.04 8.26 21.55
N LEU A 36 -8.42 7.05 21.10
CA LEU A 36 -9.80 6.72 20.74
C LEU A 36 -10.76 6.89 21.91
N GLY A 37 -10.41 6.36 23.09
CA GLY A 37 -11.24 6.44 24.29
C GLY A 37 -11.47 7.87 24.78
N GLN A 38 -10.57 8.79 24.44
CA GLN A 38 -10.69 10.22 24.74
C GLN A 38 -11.36 11.03 23.62
N GLY A 39 -11.78 10.39 22.52
CA GLY A 39 -12.40 11.06 21.37
C GLY A 39 -11.44 11.96 20.59
N LEU A 40 -10.12 11.72 20.68
CA LEU A 40 -9.10 12.47 19.94
C LEU A 40 -8.93 12.01 18.49
N ILE A 41 -9.54 10.87 18.16
CA ILE A 41 -9.45 10.22 16.85
C ILE A 41 -10.86 10.10 16.28
N ASP A 42 -11.03 10.55 15.03
CA ASP A 42 -12.29 10.39 14.31
C ASP A 42 -12.21 9.22 13.33
N THR A 43 -12.95 8.15 13.63
CA THR A 43 -12.92 6.94 12.80
C THR A 43 -13.92 6.96 11.65
N SER A 44 -14.81 7.96 11.57
CA SER A 44 -15.88 8.02 10.57
C SER A 44 -15.34 8.25 9.15
N GLU A 45 -14.28 9.05 9.04
CA GLU A 45 -13.64 9.42 7.78
C GLU A 45 -12.17 8.97 7.79
N ILE A 46 -11.85 7.94 7.01
CA ILE A 46 -10.48 7.45 6.89
C ILE A 46 -9.88 7.84 5.53
N PHE A 47 -8.76 8.54 5.57
CA PHE A 47 -7.98 8.95 4.41
C PHE A 47 -6.91 7.90 4.15
N ILE A 48 -6.86 7.38 2.92
CA ILE A 48 -5.84 6.42 2.50
C ILE A 48 -4.96 7.02 1.40
N ASP A 49 -3.65 6.81 1.54
CA ASP A 49 -2.65 7.25 0.57
C ASP A 49 -1.50 6.25 0.47
N GLY A 50 -0.94 6.14 -0.74
CA GLY A 50 0.21 5.31 -1.06
C GLY A 50 1.45 6.17 -1.29
N THR A 51 2.39 6.13 -0.35
CA THR A 51 3.64 6.90 -0.43
C THR A 51 4.83 6.01 -0.79
N PRO A 52 5.49 6.24 -1.94
CA PRO A 52 6.70 5.51 -2.30
C PRO A 52 7.93 6.02 -1.53
N ILE A 53 8.58 5.14 -0.78
CA ILE A 53 9.83 5.40 -0.06
C ILE A 53 10.97 4.67 -0.75
N LYS A 54 12.05 5.40 -1.07
CA LYS A 54 13.24 4.81 -1.71
C LYS A 54 13.88 3.78 -0.78
N ALA A 55 14.11 2.56 -1.30
CA ALA A 55 14.80 1.51 -0.59
C ALA A 55 16.31 1.79 -0.53
N ALA A 56 16.98 1.26 0.49
CA ALA A 56 18.44 1.32 0.62
C ALA A 56 19.12 0.26 -0.27
N ALA A 57 18.73 0.20 -1.54
CA ALA A 57 19.14 -0.80 -2.50
C ALA A 57 19.86 -0.18 -3.71
N ASN A 58 20.82 -0.92 -4.27
CA ASN A 58 21.58 -0.46 -5.42
C ASN A 58 20.79 -0.70 -6.72
N SER A 59 20.42 0.37 -7.41
CA SER A 59 19.63 0.33 -8.66
C SER A 59 20.35 -0.37 -9.82
N HIS A 60 21.66 -0.60 -9.74
CA HIS A 60 22.45 -1.28 -10.77
C HIS A 60 22.65 -2.77 -10.47
N LYS A 61 22.30 -3.24 -9.26
CA LYS A 61 22.46 -4.64 -8.85
C LYS A 61 21.10 -5.35 -8.84
N TYR A 62 20.63 -5.77 -10.01
CA TYR A 62 19.37 -6.50 -10.16
C TYR A 62 19.51 -7.74 -11.07
N VAL A 63 18.50 -8.60 -10.99
CA VAL A 63 18.23 -9.69 -11.95
C VAL A 63 16.85 -9.48 -12.54
N ASN A 64 16.65 -9.88 -13.80
CA ASN A 64 15.33 -9.96 -14.38
C ASN A 64 14.74 -11.33 -14.04
N GLN A 65 13.54 -11.33 -13.47
CA GLN A 65 12.82 -12.54 -13.15
C GLN A 65 11.46 -12.49 -13.82
N GLU A 66 11.08 -13.58 -14.48
CA GLU A 66 9.73 -13.75 -14.99
C GLU A 66 8.82 -14.11 -13.82
N VAL A 67 7.90 -13.20 -13.52
CA VAL A 67 6.91 -13.39 -12.46
C VAL A 67 5.54 -13.39 -13.09
N ALA A 68 4.68 -14.30 -12.64
CA ALA A 68 3.28 -14.26 -13.00
C ALA A 68 2.69 -12.89 -12.62
N VAL A 69 1.93 -12.28 -13.53
CA VAL A 69 1.26 -11.01 -13.23
C VAL A 69 0.33 -11.22 -12.04
N GLN A 70 0.60 -10.48 -10.96
CA GLN A 70 -0.19 -10.54 -9.74
C GLN A 70 -1.61 -10.06 -10.03
N ALA A 71 -2.60 -10.82 -9.56
CA ALA A 71 -4.00 -10.52 -9.82
C ALA A 71 -4.40 -9.19 -9.16
N LYS A 72 -5.21 -8.38 -9.88
CA LYS A 72 -5.83 -7.19 -9.29
C LYS A 72 -6.86 -7.62 -8.23
N PHE A 73 -6.95 -6.88 -7.13
CA PHE A 73 -7.86 -7.10 -6.01
C PHE A 73 -9.34 -7.36 -6.42
N MET A 74 -9.90 -8.49 -5.94
CA MET A 74 -11.31 -9.03 -5.89
C MET A 74 -12.15 -8.98 -7.20
N SER A 75 -13.12 -9.88 -7.46
CA SER A 75 -13.92 -10.83 -6.67
C SER A 75 -13.89 -12.23 -7.31
N GLU A 76 -14.00 -13.30 -6.50
CA GLU A 76 -14.05 -14.71 -6.94
C GLU A 76 -15.11 -15.01 -8.01
N GLN A 77 -16.26 -14.32 -7.99
CA GLN A 77 -17.31 -14.51 -9.01
C GLN A 77 -16.88 -13.97 -10.37
N LEU A 78 -16.22 -12.80 -10.40
CA LEU A 78 -15.71 -12.19 -11.63
C LEU A 78 -14.37 -12.79 -12.06
N ASP A 79 -13.59 -13.31 -11.12
CA ASP A 79 -12.37 -14.06 -11.40
C ASP A 79 -12.70 -15.41 -12.03
N LYS A 80 -13.82 -16.08 -11.70
CA LYS A 80 -14.25 -17.27 -12.45
C LYS A 80 -14.55 -16.97 -13.92
N GLU A 81 -15.24 -15.87 -14.19
CA GLU A 81 -15.55 -15.44 -15.56
C GLU A 81 -14.29 -15.00 -16.33
N ILE A 82 -13.42 -14.22 -15.69
CA ILE A 82 -12.15 -13.75 -16.28
C ILE A 82 -11.12 -14.88 -16.38
N ASP A 83 -11.08 -15.84 -15.46
CA ASP A 83 -10.14 -16.98 -15.49
C ASP A 83 -10.54 -18.00 -16.55
N GLN A 84 -11.84 -18.15 -16.84
CA GLN A 84 -12.30 -18.85 -18.05
C GLN A 84 -11.82 -18.14 -19.33
N ASP A 85 -11.85 -16.81 -19.36
CA ASP A 85 -11.37 -16.01 -20.50
C ASP A 85 -9.83 -16.00 -20.61
N ARG A 86 -9.10 -15.99 -19.48
CA ARG A 86 -7.64 -16.06 -19.41
C ARG A 86 -7.09 -17.45 -19.67
N LYS A 87 -7.82 -18.54 -19.35
CA LYS A 87 -7.47 -19.90 -19.79
C LYS A 87 -7.53 -20.02 -21.31
N LYS A 88 -8.40 -19.26 -21.98
CA LYS A 88 -8.42 -19.14 -23.45
C LYS A 88 -7.29 -18.27 -24.00
N HIS A 89 -6.84 -17.24 -23.27
CA HIS A 89 -5.84 -16.26 -23.77
C HIS A 89 -4.41 -16.38 -23.21
N GLY A 90 -4.13 -17.32 -22.31
CA GLY A 90 -2.81 -17.54 -21.70
C GLY A 90 -2.45 -16.48 -20.64
N LYS A 91 -1.86 -16.90 -19.50
CA LYS A 91 -1.33 -15.97 -18.49
C LYS A 91 -0.07 -15.30 -19.03
N LYS A 92 -0.09 -13.96 -19.17
CA LYS A 92 1.10 -13.19 -19.52
C LYS A 92 2.10 -13.22 -18.35
N LEU A 93 3.32 -13.68 -18.64
CA LEU A 93 4.48 -13.50 -17.76
C LEU A 93 4.98 -12.06 -17.89
N GLN A 94 5.41 -11.46 -16.79
CA GLN A 94 6.03 -10.13 -16.80
C GLN A 94 7.46 -10.23 -16.27
N ASN A 95 8.39 -9.66 -17.03
CA ASN A 95 9.76 -9.46 -16.57
C ASN A 95 9.80 -8.35 -15.51
N LYS A 96 10.17 -8.70 -14.29
CA LYS A 96 10.36 -7.76 -13.18
C LYS A 96 11.84 -7.69 -12.80
N LYS A 97 12.34 -6.47 -12.54
CA LYS A 97 13.67 -6.25 -11.98
C LYS A 97 13.61 -6.52 -10.47
N VAL A 98 14.39 -7.49 -10.01
CA VAL A 98 14.53 -7.86 -8.59
C VAL A 98 15.92 -7.47 -8.11
N SER A 99 15.98 -6.71 -7.01
CA SER A 99 17.24 -6.26 -6.42
C SER A 99 18.00 -7.43 -5.80
N LYS A 100 19.33 -7.47 -6.02
CA LYS A 100 20.22 -8.44 -5.36
C LYS A 100 20.55 -8.06 -3.92
N THR A 101 20.34 -6.80 -3.54
CA THR A 101 20.66 -6.29 -2.20
C THR A 101 19.45 -6.20 -1.28
N ASP A 102 18.25 -6.24 -1.85
CA ASP A 102 16.97 -6.09 -1.15
C ASP A 102 15.83 -6.63 -2.03
N SER A 103 15.56 -7.93 -1.94
CA SER A 103 14.60 -8.61 -2.81
C SER A 103 13.13 -8.23 -2.56
N GLU A 104 12.82 -7.56 -1.44
CA GLU A 104 11.46 -7.14 -1.09
C GLU A 104 11.09 -5.78 -1.70
N SER A 105 12.10 -5.00 -2.09
CA SER A 105 11.91 -3.74 -2.79
C SER A 105 11.44 -3.93 -4.24
N GLY A 106 10.60 -2.99 -4.69
CA GLY A 106 10.05 -2.99 -6.05
C GLY A 106 10.70 -1.93 -6.94
N TRP A 107 10.87 -2.25 -8.22
CA TRP A 107 11.39 -1.28 -9.21
C TRP A 107 10.37 -0.18 -9.51
N PHE A 108 10.69 1.06 -9.14
CA PHE A 108 9.80 2.21 -9.21
C PHE A 108 10.38 3.35 -10.06
N HIS A 109 9.53 4.00 -10.84
CA HIS A 109 9.87 5.19 -11.61
C HIS A 109 9.43 6.42 -10.83
N LYS A 110 10.39 7.17 -10.27
CA LYS A 110 10.11 8.41 -9.55
C LYS A 110 10.14 9.59 -10.53
N GLY A 111 8.96 9.99 -10.99
CA GLY A 111 8.81 10.99 -12.05
C GLY A 111 9.46 10.52 -13.36
N ASP A 112 9.84 11.48 -14.21
CA ASP A 112 10.34 11.18 -15.57
C ASP A 112 11.83 10.79 -15.63
N HIS A 113 12.57 10.82 -14.51
CA HIS A 113 14.03 10.87 -14.58
C HIS A 113 14.78 9.87 -13.69
N LYS A 114 14.13 9.16 -12.76
CA LYS A 114 14.85 8.27 -11.82
C LYS A 114 14.14 6.94 -11.61
N GLU A 115 14.79 5.88 -12.06
CA GLU A 115 14.44 4.50 -11.71
C GLU A 115 15.18 4.09 -10.43
N VAL A 116 14.42 3.71 -9.40
CA VAL A 116 14.96 3.31 -8.11
C VAL A 116 14.19 2.11 -7.55
N PHE A 117 14.85 1.32 -6.73
CA PHE A 117 14.13 0.39 -5.85
C PHE A 117 13.44 1.17 -4.72
N ALA A 118 12.18 0.84 -4.46
CA ALA A 118 11.35 1.51 -3.47
C ALA A 118 10.42 0.52 -2.75
N TYR A 119 9.87 0.96 -1.64
CA TYR A 119 8.69 0.40 -0.98
C TYR A 119 7.52 1.35 -1.19
N ASN A 120 6.31 0.81 -1.25
CA ASN A 120 5.08 1.58 -1.25
C ASN A 120 4.42 1.40 0.13
N ILE A 121 4.36 2.48 0.91
CA ILE A 121 3.68 2.47 2.21
C ILE A 121 2.26 2.94 1.98
N GLN A 122 1.31 2.06 2.26
CA GLN A 122 -0.10 2.41 2.29
C GLN A 122 -0.46 2.75 3.73
N SER A 123 -0.94 3.95 3.98
CA SER A 123 -1.36 4.39 5.31
C SER A 123 -2.81 4.84 5.30
N GLY A 124 -3.52 4.54 6.38
CA GLY A 124 -4.85 5.06 6.68
C GLY A 124 -4.80 5.97 7.90
N CYS A 125 -5.31 7.19 7.79
CA CYS A 125 -5.37 8.14 8.89
C CYS A 125 -6.75 8.78 9.04
N ASP A 126 -7.02 9.33 10.22
CA ASP A 126 -8.18 10.19 10.43
C ASP A 126 -7.95 11.61 9.88
N LYS A 127 -8.98 12.45 9.99
CA LYS A 127 -8.93 13.86 9.57
C LYS A 127 -7.96 14.73 10.38
N TYR A 128 -7.50 14.27 11.54
CA TYR A 128 -6.55 14.99 12.40
C TYR A 128 -5.11 14.49 12.22
N GLY A 129 -4.89 13.49 11.36
CA GLY A 129 -3.57 12.95 11.04
C GLY A 129 -3.10 11.79 11.93
N TRP A 130 -3.97 11.22 12.77
CA TRP A 130 -3.68 9.99 13.50
C TRP A 130 -3.66 8.80 12.55
N VAL A 131 -2.54 8.07 12.55
CA VAL A 131 -2.41 6.85 11.75
C VAL A 131 -3.16 5.71 12.43
N LEU A 132 -4.15 5.16 11.75
CA LEU A 132 -4.99 4.06 12.21
C LEU A 132 -4.45 2.70 11.79
N GLY A 133 -3.74 2.66 10.66
CA GLY A 133 -3.12 1.45 10.15
C GLY A 133 -2.22 1.75 8.97
N TYR A 134 -1.30 0.83 8.71
CA TYR A 134 -0.44 0.90 7.53
C TYR A 134 -0.12 -0.51 7.01
N THR A 135 0.31 -0.58 5.75
CA THR A 135 0.97 -1.76 5.19
C THR A 135 2.13 -1.34 4.33
N VAL A 136 3.15 -2.19 4.23
CA VAL A 136 4.32 -1.96 3.38
C VAL A 136 4.31 -2.99 2.26
N GLN A 137 4.45 -2.52 1.03
CA GLN A 137 4.55 -3.38 -0.15
C GLN A 137 5.76 -2.99 -0.99
N ALA A 138 6.10 -3.82 -1.97
CA ALA A 138 7.10 -3.47 -2.96
C ALA A 138 6.67 -2.21 -3.73
N GLY A 139 7.62 -1.34 -4.07
CA GLY A 139 7.36 -0.06 -4.74
C GLY A 139 6.72 -0.17 -6.12
N ASN A 140 6.76 -1.35 -6.75
CA ASN A 140 6.09 -1.63 -8.02
C ASN A 140 4.67 -2.18 -7.85
N THR A 141 4.17 -2.30 -6.62
CA THR A 141 2.79 -2.70 -6.38
C THR A 141 1.86 -1.50 -6.51
N HIS A 142 0.87 -1.64 -7.38
CA HIS A 142 -0.16 -0.62 -7.61
C HIS A 142 -1.10 -0.51 -6.41
N ASP A 143 -1.52 0.70 -6.05
CA ASP A 143 -2.30 0.97 -4.84
C ASP A 143 -3.60 0.17 -4.77
N SER A 144 -4.28 0.00 -5.91
CA SER A 144 -5.45 -0.88 -5.99
C SER A 144 -5.22 -2.35 -5.57
N GLN A 145 -4.00 -2.86 -5.72
CA GLN A 145 -3.63 -4.21 -5.26
C GLN A 145 -3.29 -4.19 -3.78
N ALA A 146 -2.66 -3.11 -3.31
CA ALA A 146 -2.26 -2.94 -1.93
C ALA A 146 -3.44 -2.64 -0.99
N PHE A 147 -4.53 -2.10 -1.53
CA PHE A 147 -5.73 -1.69 -0.80
C PHE A 147 -6.24 -2.72 0.20
N LYS A 148 -6.29 -4.02 -0.15
CA LYS A 148 -6.87 -5.04 0.76
C LYS A 148 -6.09 -5.17 2.06
N GLY A 149 -4.76 -5.21 1.97
CA GLY A 149 -3.91 -5.33 3.14
C GLY A 149 -4.14 -4.16 4.09
N LEU A 150 -4.21 -2.93 3.55
CA LEU A 150 -4.53 -1.76 4.35
C LEU A 150 -5.94 -1.84 4.93
N PHE A 151 -6.94 -2.19 4.12
CA PHE A 151 -8.34 -2.30 4.54
C PHE A 151 -8.52 -3.28 5.71
N ASP A 152 -7.83 -4.41 5.69
CA ASP A 152 -7.91 -5.40 6.78
C ASP A 152 -7.42 -4.84 8.12
N ASN A 153 -6.48 -3.87 8.10
CA ASN A 153 -5.98 -3.21 9.30
C ASN A 153 -6.92 -2.10 9.80
N ILE A 154 -7.70 -1.46 8.92
CA ILE A 154 -8.55 -0.32 9.28
C ILE A 154 -10.05 -0.64 9.42
N LYS A 155 -10.52 -1.80 8.93
CA LYS A 155 -11.95 -2.15 8.97
C LYS A 155 -12.55 -2.23 10.38
N ALA A 156 -11.72 -2.52 11.39
CA ALA A 156 -12.16 -2.60 12.79
C ALA A 156 -12.58 -1.25 13.38
N PHE A 157 -12.19 -0.14 12.74
CA PHE A 157 -12.61 1.20 13.13
C PHE A 157 -14.01 1.59 12.63
N HIS A 158 -14.64 0.71 11.82
CA HIS A 158 -15.99 0.91 11.28
C HIS A 158 -16.20 2.29 10.62
N PRO A 159 -15.38 2.65 9.60
CA PRO A 159 -15.52 3.95 8.96
C PRO A 159 -16.81 4.07 8.16
N ASP A 160 -17.41 5.25 8.19
CA ASP A 160 -18.56 5.61 7.35
C ASP A 160 -18.11 5.88 5.91
N SER A 161 -16.90 6.44 5.75
CA SER A 161 -16.32 6.75 4.46
C SER A 161 -14.82 6.49 4.40
N ILE A 162 -14.37 6.10 3.20
CA ILE A 162 -12.95 5.99 2.87
C ILE A 162 -12.64 6.96 1.74
N ILE A 163 -11.76 7.91 2.03
CA ILE A 163 -11.30 8.94 1.11
C ILE A 163 -9.95 8.48 0.55
N ALA A 164 -9.86 8.36 -0.78
CA ALA A 164 -8.66 7.85 -1.41
C ALA A 164 -8.28 8.64 -2.65
N ASP A 165 -6.99 8.61 -2.99
CA ASP A 165 -6.45 9.23 -4.18
C ASP A 165 -6.90 8.52 -5.49
N SER A 166 -6.39 9.00 -6.63
CA SER A 166 -6.73 8.41 -7.94
C SER A 166 -6.15 7.01 -8.17
N GLY A 167 -5.07 6.62 -7.48
CA GLY A 167 -4.50 5.28 -7.54
C GLY A 167 -5.44 4.20 -7.01
N TYR A 168 -6.34 4.58 -6.09
CA TYR A 168 -7.39 3.72 -5.56
C TYR A 168 -8.71 3.74 -6.35
N LYS A 169 -8.87 4.69 -7.28
CA LYS A 169 -10.11 4.88 -8.03
C LYS A 169 -10.36 3.73 -9.01
N ASN A 170 -11.00 2.69 -8.49
CA ASN A 170 -11.34 1.47 -9.22
C ASN A 170 -12.80 1.09 -8.92
N PRO A 171 -13.65 0.83 -9.94
CA PRO A 171 -15.02 0.38 -9.73
C PRO A 171 -15.16 -0.84 -8.81
N LYS A 172 -14.16 -1.73 -8.80
CA LYS A 172 -14.12 -2.89 -7.92
C LYS A 172 -13.98 -2.52 -6.45
N ILE A 173 -13.10 -1.56 -6.15
CA ILE A 173 -12.90 -1.05 -4.78
C ILE A 173 -14.15 -0.31 -4.33
N ALA A 174 -14.76 0.52 -5.19
CA ALA A 174 -16.02 1.18 -4.90
C ALA A 174 -17.13 0.16 -4.55
N LYS A 175 -17.33 -0.87 -5.40
CA LYS A 175 -18.34 -1.90 -5.16
C LYS A 175 -18.07 -2.68 -3.86
N PHE A 176 -16.81 -3.00 -3.58
CA PHE A 176 -16.42 -3.66 -2.35
C PHE A 176 -16.77 -2.82 -1.11
N LEU A 177 -16.40 -1.53 -1.11
CA LEU A 177 -16.68 -0.62 0.00
C LEU A 177 -18.19 -0.44 0.22
N LEU A 178 -18.95 -0.23 -0.86
CA LEU A 178 -20.41 -0.11 -0.79
C LEU A 178 -21.08 -1.38 -0.23
N ALA A 179 -20.56 -2.56 -0.57
CA ALA A 179 -21.03 -3.84 -0.02
C ALA A 179 -20.69 -4.03 1.46
N GLN A 180 -19.79 -3.21 2.02
CA GLN A 180 -19.50 -3.14 3.45
C GLN A 180 -20.20 -1.95 4.13
N HIS A 181 -21.12 -1.28 3.43
CA HIS A 181 -21.79 -0.05 3.88
C HIS A 181 -20.85 1.13 4.14
N ILE A 182 -19.70 1.16 3.44
CA ILE A 182 -18.72 2.24 3.52
C ILE A 182 -18.81 3.09 2.25
N THR A 183 -18.85 4.41 2.40
CA THR A 183 -18.94 5.34 1.27
C THR A 183 -17.56 5.57 0.65
N PRO A 184 -17.30 5.16 -0.60
CA PRO A 184 -16.04 5.46 -1.28
C PRO A 184 -16.03 6.91 -1.78
N VAL A 185 -15.05 7.70 -1.35
CA VAL A 185 -14.86 9.08 -1.81
C VAL A 185 -13.56 9.16 -2.62
N PHE A 186 -13.69 9.30 -3.94
CA PHE A 186 -12.56 9.36 -4.87
C PHE A 186 -12.55 10.68 -5.64
N PRO A 187 -11.37 11.17 -6.06
CA PRO A 187 -11.28 12.40 -6.83
C PRO A 187 -12.06 12.30 -8.14
N TYR A 188 -12.75 13.39 -8.50
CA TYR A 188 -13.40 13.51 -9.80
C TYR A 188 -12.34 13.53 -10.91
N THR A 189 -12.58 12.77 -11.98
CA THR A 189 -11.73 12.79 -13.17
C THR A 189 -12.59 13.29 -14.31
N ARG A 190 -12.23 14.44 -14.88
CA ARG A 190 -12.95 14.99 -16.04
C ARG A 190 -12.87 13.97 -17.19
N PRO A 191 -13.98 13.65 -17.87
CA PRO A 191 -13.97 12.85 -19.09
C PRO A 191 -13.02 13.49 -20.10
N LYS A 192 -12.03 12.73 -20.58
CA LYS A 192 -11.22 13.15 -21.73
C LYS A 192 -12.09 12.88 -22.97
N GLY A 193 -12.49 13.92 -23.69
CA GLY A 193 -13.20 13.79 -24.96
C GLY A 193 -12.40 12.92 -25.95
N GLN A 194 -13.05 12.43 -27.00
CA GLN A 194 -12.34 11.73 -28.06
C GLN A 194 -11.21 12.62 -28.58
N LYS A 195 -9.99 12.09 -28.56
CA LYS A 195 -8.89 12.72 -29.31
C LYS A 195 -9.21 12.50 -30.77
N ASP A 196 -9.46 13.58 -31.50
CA ASP A 196 -9.49 13.55 -32.96
C ASP A 196 -8.18 12.91 -33.44
N LYS A 197 -8.32 11.89 -34.28
CA LYS A 197 -7.20 11.14 -34.86
C LYS A 197 -6.56 11.90 -36.00
#